data_AF-A0A815E026-F1
#
_entry.id   AF-A0A815E026-F1
#
_cell.length_a   1.000
_cell.length_b   1.000
_cell.length_c   1.000
_cell.angle_alpha   90.00
_cell.angle_beta   90.00
_cell.angle_gamma   90.00
#
_symmetry.space_group_name_H-M   'P 1'
#
loop_
_entity.id
_entity.type
_entity.pdbx_description
1 polymer ?
#
loop_
_entity_poly.entity_id
_entity_poly.type
_entity_poly.pdbx_seq_one_letter_code
_entity_poly.pdbx_strand_id
1 'polypeptide(L)'
;MPKYRIMDTNGCIINKNEMPTFFDDQIIKMYQDMTMLKTMDKILFQSQRQERISFYMTNHGEEATQIGSAAALDPSDLVYAQYREAGILLYRGYKLHQFSDQCLGNSRGSCKGIQMPIHYGSKDLNYVTISSTVATQMPQAVGSAYAYKRRNNGYAISTPSKDQYHGDGIASRGSGYGMMAIRVDGHDLFAVYNATKAARQVAVNEMKPVLIEAIVDRFGPHSTSDDSSVYRSEEKLQNQVKKIDPIERFRRYMCTRGCWNDEKEEKWRRETTELTLGVMDKWEVPYA
;
A
#
# COMPACT_ATOMS: atom_id res chain seq x y z
N MET A 1 -14.10 16.12 -9.36
CA MET A 1 -12.70 16.49 -9.05
C MET A 1 -11.78 15.84 -10.07
N PRO A 2 -10.87 16.59 -10.71
CA PRO A 2 -9.91 16.03 -11.68
C PRO A 2 -8.96 15.03 -11.00
N LYS A 3 -8.39 14.10 -11.78
CA LYS A 3 -7.45 13.10 -11.31
C LYS A 3 -6.02 13.63 -11.43
N TYR A 4 -5.38 13.94 -10.31
CA TYR A 4 -3.99 14.39 -10.24
C TYR A 4 -3.03 13.31 -10.72
N ARG A 5 -2.05 13.69 -11.56
CA ARG A 5 -1.16 12.76 -12.25
C ARG A 5 0.15 13.46 -12.62
N ILE A 6 1.27 12.75 -12.48
CA ILE A 6 2.63 13.25 -12.75
C ILE A 6 3.24 12.58 -13.99
N MET A 7 3.06 11.28 -14.13
CA MET A 7 3.47 10.51 -15.30
C MET A 7 2.29 10.29 -16.23
N ASP A 8 2.48 10.08 -17.53
CA ASP A 8 1.42 9.50 -18.37
C ASP A 8 1.46 7.96 -18.29
N THR A 9 0.59 7.29 -19.05
CA THR A 9 0.55 5.82 -19.12
C THR A 9 1.78 5.21 -19.80
N ASN A 10 2.65 6.01 -20.42
CA ASN A 10 3.90 5.59 -21.04
C ASN A 10 5.13 5.79 -20.14
N GLY A 11 4.93 6.34 -18.93
CA GLY A 11 6.02 6.65 -18.00
C GLY A 11 6.70 7.98 -18.31
N CYS A 12 6.15 8.81 -19.20
CA CYS A 12 6.67 10.14 -19.49
C CYS A 12 6.14 11.15 -18.47
N ILE A 13 7.00 12.08 -18.02
CA ILE A 13 6.59 13.14 -17.08
C ILE A 13 5.74 14.18 -17.80
N ILE A 14 4.53 14.44 -17.30
CA ILE A 14 3.59 15.42 -17.82
C ILE A 14 4.03 16.84 -17.46
N ASN A 15 4.38 17.06 -16.19
CA ASN A 15 4.84 18.35 -15.68
C ASN A 15 6.12 18.17 -14.84
N LYS A 16 7.26 18.64 -15.36
CA LYS A 16 8.57 18.51 -14.69
C LYS A 16 8.63 19.28 -13.36
N ASN A 17 7.87 20.36 -13.21
CA ASN A 17 7.87 21.18 -11.99
C ASN A 17 7.24 20.46 -10.79
N GLU A 18 6.45 19.42 -11.04
CA GLU A 18 5.81 18.63 -10.00
C GLU A 18 6.62 17.38 -9.64
N MET A 19 7.74 17.11 -10.33
CA MET A 19 8.52 15.92 -10.05
C MET A 19 9.19 16.01 -8.67
N PRO A 20 8.93 15.04 -7.78
CA PRO A 20 9.68 14.94 -6.53
C PRO A 20 11.15 14.65 -6.81
N THR A 21 12.03 15.28 -6.03
CA THR A 21 13.46 14.98 -6.06
C THR A 21 13.71 13.63 -5.40
N PHE A 22 14.21 12.68 -6.19
CA PHE A 22 14.63 11.37 -5.73
C PHE A 22 15.99 11.00 -6.31
N PHE A 23 16.79 10.34 -5.49
CA PHE A 23 17.97 9.62 -5.94
C PHE A 23 17.56 8.29 -6.62
N ASP A 24 18.45 7.78 -7.47
CA ASP A 24 18.15 6.59 -8.28
C ASP A 24 17.96 5.34 -7.41
N ASP A 25 18.66 5.22 -6.29
CA ASP A 25 18.51 4.14 -5.31
C ASP A 25 17.12 4.13 -4.67
N GLN A 26 16.56 5.30 -4.36
CA GLN A 26 15.20 5.43 -3.82
C GLN A 26 14.15 4.98 -4.85
N ILE A 27 14.33 5.37 -6.12
CA ILE A 27 13.46 4.98 -7.24
C ILE A 27 13.54 3.46 -7.44
N ILE A 28 14.75 2.92 -7.49
CA ILE A 28 14.99 1.49 -7.64
C ILE A 28 14.36 0.71 -6.49
N LYS A 29 14.52 1.16 -5.24
CA LYS A 29 13.88 0.52 -4.09
C LYS A 29 12.36 0.45 -4.24
N MET A 30 11.72 1.55 -4.64
CA MET A 30 10.26 1.57 -4.83
C MET A 30 9.80 0.56 -5.90
N TYR A 31 10.56 0.44 -6.99
CA TYR A 31 10.29 -0.55 -8.03
C TYR A 31 10.50 -2.00 -7.54
N GLN A 32 11.60 -2.22 -6.83
CA GLN A 32 11.95 -3.51 -6.24
C GLN A 32 10.89 -3.97 -5.24
N ASP A 33 10.36 -3.08 -4.40
CA ASP A 33 9.32 -3.41 -3.44
C ASP A 33 7.98 -3.73 -4.14
N MET A 34 7.59 -2.99 -5.20
CA MET A 34 6.37 -3.32 -5.97
C MET A 34 6.47 -4.70 -6.64
N THR A 35 7.61 -5.02 -7.26
CA THR A 35 7.84 -6.30 -7.95
C THR A 35 8.03 -7.47 -6.98
N MET A 36 8.63 -7.22 -5.81
CA MET A 36 8.69 -8.18 -4.70
C MET A 36 7.29 -8.50 -4.18
N LEU A 37 6.44 -7.49 -3.96
CA LEU A 37 5.05 -7.69 -3.55
C LEU A 37 4.28 -8.54 -4.55
N LYS A 38 4.38 -8.23 -5.85
CA LYS A 38 3.74 -9.01 -6.93
C LYS A 38 4.23 -10.45 -6.99
N THR A 39 5.52 -10.68 -6.75
CA THR A 39 6.10 -12.02 -6.72
C THR A 39 5.65 -12.81 -5.50
N MET A 40 5.67 -12.19 -4.32
CA MET A 40 5.15 -12.76 -3.08
C MET A 40 3.67 -13.12 -3.22
N ASP A 41 2.85 -12.24 -3.80
CA ASP A 41 1.44 -12.48 -4.04
C ASP A 41 1.20 -13.69 -4.93
N LYS A 42 1.94 -13.81 -6.02
CA LYS A 42 1.83 -14.96 -6.93
C LYS A 42 2.11 -16.26 -6.18
N ILE A 43 3.19 -16.30 -5.41
CA ILE A 43 3.62 -17.54 -4.75
C ILE A 43 2.66 -17.87 -3.60
N LEU A 44 2.30 -16.92 -2.72
CA LEU A 44 1.36 -17.16 -1.61
C LEU A 44 -0.04 -17.55 -2.10
N PHE A 45 -0.52 -16.93 -3.18
CA PHE A 45 -1.78 -17.34 -3.78
C PHE A 45 -1.74 -18.79 -4.29
N GLN A 46 -0.63 -19.22 -4.91
CA GLN A 46 -0.47 -20.61 -5.33
C GLN A 46 -0.31 -21.57 -4.15
N SER A 47 0.37 -21.15 -3.08
CA SER A 47 0.47 -21.94 -1.84
C SER A 47 -0.90 -22.21 -1.23
N GLN A 48 -1.84 -21.26 -1.33
CA GLN A 48 -3.22 -21.49 -0.93
C GLN A 48 -3.90 -22.57 -1.80
N ARG A 49 -3.63 -22.60 -3.11
CA ARG A 49 -4.15 -23.65 -4.02
C ARG A 49 -3.57 -25.03 -3.77
N GLN A 50 -2.41 -25.09 -3.12
CA GLN A 50 -1.77 -26.31 -2.65
C GLN A 50 -2.13 -26.63 -1.19
N GLU A 51 -3.12 -25.94 -0.60
CA GLU A 51 -3.59 -26.15 0.78
C GLU A 51 -2.53 -25.91 1.86
N ARG A 52 -1.42 -25.23 1.52
CA ARG A 52 -0.35 -24.89 2.48
C ARG A 52 -0.75 -23.76 3.42
N ILE A 53 -1.62 -22.87 2.97
CA ILE A 53 -2.23 -21.79 3.75
C ILE A 53 -3.74 -21.78 3.51
N SER A 54 -4.52 -21.29 4.47
CA SER A 54 -5.99 -21.36 4.41
C SER A 54 -6.63 -20.27 3.55
N PHE A 55 -5.99 -19.11 3.41
CA PHE A 55 -6.57 -17.94 2.75
C PHE A 55 -5.48 -16.99 2.23
N TYR A 56 -5.75 -16.25 1.16
CA TYR A 56 -4.87 -15.17 0.70
C TYR A 56 -5.62 -14.10 -0.11
N MET A 57 -5.10 -12.87 -0.13
CA MET A 57 -5.56 -11.77 -0.98
C MET A 57 -4.36 -11.09 -1.65
N THR A 58 -4.45 -10.85 -2.96
CA THR A 58 -3.38 -10.21 -3.72
C THR A 58 -3.54 -8.69 -3.76
N ASN A 59 -2.48 -7.98 -4.13
CA ASN A 59 -2.38 -6.52 -4.21
C ASN A 59 -2.28 -6.05 -5.67
N HIS A 60 -2.55 -6.94 -6.63
CA HIS A 60 -2.26 -6.72 -8.04
C HIS A 60 -3.05 -5.54 -8.61
N GLY A 61 -2.32 -4.52 -9.07
CA GLY A 61 -2.86 -3.24 -9.56
C GLY A 61 -2.83 -2.12 -8.54
N GLU A 62 -2.50 -2.40 -7.29
CA GLU A 62 -2.57 -1.47 -6.16
C GLU A 62 -1.18 -1.24 -5.53
N GLU A 63 -0.11 -1.72 -6.15
CA GLU A 63 1.25 -1.68 -5.60
C GLU A 63 1.76 -0.22 -5.48
N ALA A 64 1.48 0.61 -6.48
CA ALA A 64 1.91 2.02 -6.49
C ALA A 64 1.26 2.86 -5.39
N THR A 65 0.00 2.59 -5.01
CA THR A 65 -0.65 3.31 -3.91
C THR A 65 0.01 2.99 -2.58
N GLN A 66 0.33 1.71 -2.36
CA GLN A 66 0.96 1.23 -1.13
C GLN A 66 2.40 1.74 -0.99
N ILE A 67 3.23 1.53 -2.02
CA ILE A 67 4.64 1.94 -1.99
C ILE A 67 4.80 3.46 -2.04
N GLY A 68 4.04 4.14 -2.91
CA GLY A 68 4.11 5.59 -3.05
C GLY A 68 3.69 6.33 -1.78
N SER A 69 2.63 5.86 -1.10
CA SER A 69 2.19 6.46 0.16
C SER A 69 3.16 6.16 1.31
N ALA A 70 3.65 4.92 1.43
CA ALA A 70 4.62 4.54 2.44
C ALA A 70 5.93 5.34 2.32
N ALA A 71 6.41 5.59 1.10
CA ALA A 71 7.59 6.39 0.82
C ALA A 71 7.47 7.86 1.26
N ALA A 72 6.24 8.39 1.32
CA ALA A 72 5.95 9.76 1.71
C ALA A 72 5.77 9.95 3.23
N LEU A 73 5.58 8.86 3.97
CA LEU A 73 5.42 8.87 5.42
C LEU A 73 6.76 8.72 6.14
N ASP A 74 6.83 9.24 7.36
CA ASP A 74 7.92 8.93 8.26
C ASP A 74 7.72 7.52 8.83
N PRO A 75 8.78 6.73 9.05
CA PRO A 75 8.67 5.39 9.64
C PRO A 75 7.99 5.39 11.04
N SER A 76 8.03 6.52 11.76
CA SER A 76 7.35 6.69 13.04
C SER A 76 5.85 6.96 12.93
N ASP A 77 5.35 7.32 11.74
CA ASP A 77 3.92 7.55 11.52
C ASP A 77 3.15 6.22 11.66
N LEU A 78 2.10 6.24 12.49
CA LEU A 78 1.26 5.07 12.72
C LEU A 78 0.33 4.80 11.53
N VAL A 79 0.37 3.57 11.01
CA VAL A 79 -0.45 3.12 9.89
C VAL A 79 -1.59 2.25 10.40
N TYR A 80 -2.80 2.59 9.98
CA TYR A 80 -3.99 1.75 10.04
C TYR A 80 -4.36 1.37 8.61
N ALA A 81 -4.52 0.08 8.37
CA ALA A 81 -4.80 -0.48 7.05
C ALA A 81 -6.00 -1.44 7.12
N GLN A 82 -6.48 -1.88 5.96
CA GLN A 82 -7.65 -2.75 5.85
C GLN A 82 -7.26 -4.22 5.74
N TYR A 83 -6.58 -4.61 4.67
CA TYR A 83 -6.05 -5.97 4.42
C TYR A 83 -5.35 -6.10 3.06
N ARG A 84 -5.27 -5.02 2.26
CA ARG A 84 -4.65 -5.01 0.93
C ARG A 84 -3.54 -3.96 0.86
N GLU A 85 -2.82 -3.79 1.97
CA GLU A 85 -1.78 -2.77 2.13
C GLU A 85 -0.43 -3.38 2.55
N ALA A 86 -0.20 -4.66 2.21
CA ALA A 86 1.02 -5.39 2.56
C ALA A 86 2.31 -4.72 2.02
N GLY A 87 2.21 -3.99 0.92
CA GLY A 87 3.27 -3.16 0.35
C GLY A 87 3.78 -2.08 1.31
N ILE A 88 2.95 -1.54 2.19
CA ILE A 88 3.40 -0.56 3.20
C ILE A 88 4.37 -1.23 4.19
N LEU A 89 4.02 -2.43 4.67
CA LEU A 89 4.88 -3.22 5.55
C LEU A 89 6.19 -3.61 4.85
N LEU A 90 6.10 -4.08 3.61
CA LEU A 90 7.26 -4.45 2.80
C LEU A 90 8.21 -3.27 2.63
N TYR A 91 7.68 -2.10 2.24
CA TYR A 91 8.46 -0.88 2.07
C TYR A 91 9.17 -0.45 3.36
N ARG A 92 8.47 -0.58 4.51
CA ARG A 92 9.01 -0.29 5.85
C ARG A 92 9.98 -1.35 6.38
N GLY A 93 10.23 -2.42 5.62
CA GLY A 93 11.27 -3.40 5.92
C GLY A 93 10.78 -4.68 6.60
N TYR A 94 9.47 -4.94 6.62
CA TYR A 94 8.92 -6.22 7.03
C TYR A 94 9.47 -7.33 6.13
N LYS A 95 9.99 -8.40 6.74
CA LYS A 95 10.72 -9.45 6.02
C LYS A 95 9.76 -10.47 5.42
N LEU A 96 10.14 -11.06 4.29
CA LEU A 96 9.35 -12.09 3.60
C LEU A 96 8.96 -13.25 4.52
N HIS A 97 9.87 -13.72 5.38
CA HIS A 97 9.55 -14.78 6.34
C HIS A 97 8.48 -14.36 7.34
N GLN A 98 8.36 -13.08 7.70
CA GLN A 98 7.34 -12.62 8.65
C GLN A 98 5.95 -12.59 8.01
N PHE A 99 5.85 -12.28 6.72
CA PHE A 99 4.58 -12.42 5.96
C PHE A 99 4.18 -13.90 5.92
N SER A 100 5.12 -14.74 5.54
CA SER A 100 4.93 -16.19 5.45
C SER A 100 4.54 -16.83 6.79
N ASP A 101 5.26 -16.53 7.87
CA ASP A 101 5.02 -17.08 9.20
C ASP A 101 3.63 -16.69 9.73
N GLN A 102 3.17 -15.47 9.42
CA GLN A 102 1.81 -15.02 9.73
C GLN A 102 0.76 -15.79 8.92
N CYS A 103 0.95 -15.96 7.61
CA CYS A 103 0.03 -16.72 6.76
C CYS A 103 -0.06 -18.21 7.13
N LEU A 104 1.03 -18.81 7.61
CA LEU A 104 1.04 -20.18 8.11
C LEU A 104 0.39 -20.31 9.49
N GLY A 105 0.28 -19.21 10.23
CA GLY A 105 -0.17 -19.23 11.62
C GLY A 105 0.79 -19.96 12.57
N ASN A 106 2.08 -20.02 12.24
CA ASN A 106 3.06 -20.73 13.05
C ASN A 106 3.51 -19.92 14.28
N SER A 107 4.34 -20.54 15.12
CA SER A 107 4.82 -19.96 16.38
C SER A 107 5.73 -18.73 16.21
N ARG A 108 6.31 -18.52 15.03
CA ARG A 108 7.14 -17.36 14.68
C ARG A 108 6.32 -16.17 14.19
N GLY A 109 5.08 -16.41 13.76
CA GLY A 109 4.17 -15.37 13.29
C GLY A 109 3.85 -14.35 14.39
N SER A 110 3.81 -13.07 14.04
CA SER A 110 3.58 -11.97 15.00
C SER A 110 2.25 -12.06 15.76
N CYS A 111 1.26 -12.76 15.20
CA CYS A 111 -0.05 -13.01 15.81
C CYS A 111 -0.19 -14.39 16.47
N LYS A 112 0.89 -15.20 16.55
CA LYS A 112 0.90 -16.55 17.14
C LYS A 112 -0.24 -17.47 16.65
N GLY A 113 -0.58 -17.39 15.36
CA GLY A 113 -1.65 -18.19 14.75
C GLY A 113 -3.08 -17.82 15.16
N ILE A 114 -3.29 -16.74 15.92
CA ILE A 114 -4.63 -16.35 16.40
C ILE A 114 -5.47 -15.71 15.30
N GLN A 115 -4.83 -15.00 14.37
CA GLN A 115 -5.49 -14.28 13.29
C GLN A 115 -5.45 -15.09 11.99
N MET A 116 -6.43 -14.85 11.11
CA MET A 116 -6.42 -15.42 9.76
C MET A 116 -5.19 -14.93 8.96
N PRO A 117 -4.76 -15.66 7.90
CA PRO A 117 -3.73 -15.19 7.00
C PRO A 117 -4.02 -13.77 6.50
N ILE A 118 -2.98 -13.01 6.13
CA ILE A 118 -2.99 -11.62 5.68
C ILE A 118 -3.33 -10.55 6.73
N HIS A 119 -3.72 -10.96 7.94
CA HIS A 119 -3.94 -10.04 9.06
C HIS A 119 -2.61 -9.64 9.72
N TYR A 120 -1.77 -8.98 8.95
CA TYR A 120 -0.44 -8.58 9.42
C TYR A 120 -0.52 -7.49 10.49
N GLY A 121 0.53 -7.39 11.29
CA GLY A 121 0.70 -6.37 12.31
C GLY A 121 2.16 -6.31 12.74
N SER A 122 2.66 -5.10 12.99
CA SER A 122 4.03 -4.88 13.44
C SER A 122 4.11 -3.62 14.29
N LYS A 123 4.36 -3.80 15.58
CA LYS A 123 4.61 -2.70 16.50
C LYS A 123 5.87 -1.93 16.10
N ASP A 124 6.93 -2.65 15.73
CA ASP A 124 8.24 -2.07 15.41
C ASP A 124 8.20 -1.20 14.14
N LEU A 125 7.27 -1.49 13.22
CA LEU A 125 7.08 -0.73 11.99
C LEU A 125 5.90 0.25 12.05
N ASN A 126 5.37 0.50 13.26
CA ASN A 126 4.20 1.36 13.50
C ASN A 126 3.02 1.00 12.57
N TYR A 127 2.73 -0.30 12.46
CA TYR A 127 1.64 -0.82 11.63
C TYR A 127 0.68 -1.61 12.53
N VAL A 128 -0.51 -1.05 12.73
CA VAL A 128 -1.51 -1.63 13.61
C VAL A 128 -2.03 -2.93 13.02
N THR A 129 -2.17 -3.95 13.87
CA THR A 129 -2.67 -5.26 13.47
C THR A 129 -4.03 -5.14 12.80
N ILE A 130 -4.14 -5.76 11.63
CA ILE A 130 -5.36 -5.80 10.83
C ILE A 130 -6.50 -6.53 11.55
N SER A 131 -7.73 -6.08 11.29
CA SER A 131 -8.97 -6.74 11.68
C SER A 131 -9.90 -6.91 10.48
N SER A 132 -10.68 -8.01 10.42
CA SER A 132 -11.60 -8.26 9.28
C SER A 132 -12.68 -7.19 9.12
N THR A 133 -13.15 -6.60 10.23
CA THR A 133 -14.30 -5.70 10.22
C THR A 133 -13.97 -4.40 9.51
N VAL A 134 -14.55 -4.23 8.33
CA VAL A 134 -14.30 -3.10 7.44
C VAL A 134 -14.56 -1.77 8.13
N ALA A 135 -13.68 -0.80 7.87
CA ALA A 135 -13.73 0.59 8.31
C ALA A 135 -13.60 0.82 9.83
N THR A 136 -13.54 -0.21 10.68
CA THR A 136 -13.35 -0.02 12.14
C THR A 136 -12.01 0.63 12.49
N GLN A 137 -10.99 0.45 11.65
CA GLN A 137 -9.69 1.07 11.79
C GLN A 137 -9.72 2.59 11.55
N MET A 138 -10.73 3.12 10.84
CA MET A 138 -10.83 4.56 10.55
C MET A 138 -11.06 5.41 11.80
N PRO A 139 -12.10 5.17 12.63
CA PRO A 139 -12.27 5.93 13.88
C PRO A 139 -11.13 5.67 14.87
N GLN A 140 -10.50 4.49 14.86
CA GLN A 140 -9.32 4.19 15.67
C GLN A 140 -8.12 5.06 15.25
N ALA A 141 -7.87 5.20 13.94
CA ALA A 141 -6.83 6.08 13.42
C ALA A 141 -7.07 7.55 13.81
N VAL A 142 -8.31 8.02 13.72
CA VAL A 142 -8.70 9.37 14.18
C VAL A 142 -8.47 9.51 15.68
N GLY A 143 -8.82 8.50 16.48
CA GLY A 143 -8.56 8.48 17.92
C GLY A 143 -7.07 8.55 18.27
N SER A 144 -6.23 7.80 17.55
CA SER A 144 -4.78 7.83 17.70
C SER A 144 -4.19 9.19 17.28
N ALA A 145 -4.63 9.74 16.15
CA ALA A 145 -4.25 11.09 15.72
C ALA A 145 -4.68 12.15 16.75
N TYR A 146 -5.86 12.00 17.35
CA TYR A 146 -6.34 12.86 18.41
C TYR A 146 -5.51 12.71 19.70
N ALA A 147 -5.05 11.51 20.05
CA ALA A 147 -4.13 11.30 21.17
C ALA A 147 -2.78 11.98 20.92
N TYR A 148 -2.23 11.88 19.70
CA TYR A 148 -1.03 12.62 19.29
C TYR A 148 -1.25 14.14 19.37
N LYS A 149 -2.42 14.63 18.94
CA LYS A 149 -2.82 16.04 19.07
C LYS A 149 -2.97 16.48 20.53
N ARG A 150 -3.62 15.68 21.39
CA ARG A 150 -3.89 16.00 22.80
C ARG A 150 -2.67 15.97 23.69
N ARG A 151 -1.62 15.22 23.32
CA ARG A 151 -0.29 15.38 23.94
C ARG A 151 0.26 16.81 23.77
N ASN A 152 -0.43 17.66 22.99
CA ASN A 152 -0.35 19.11 22.98
C ASN A 152 -1.59 19.73 23.72
N ASN A 153 -1.45 19.85 25.05
CA ASN A 153 -2.17 20.64 26.09
C ASN A 153 -3.71 20.94 26.05
N GLY A 154 -4.50 20.37 25.15
CA GLY A 154 -5.97 20.39 25.26
C GLY A 154 -6.67 21.72 24.92
N TYR A 155 -5.95 22.70 24.37
CA TYR A 155 -6.48 23.98 23.89
C TYR A 155 -5.88 24.35 22.53
N ALA A 156 -6.62 25.09 21.71
CA ALA A 156 -6.08 25.85 20.58
C ALA A 156 -6.25 27.34 20.89
N ILE A 157 -5.31 27.89 21.68
CA ILE A 157 -5.32 29.25 22.25
C ILE A 157 -6.56 29.50 23.13
N SER A 158 -7.75 29.67 22.55
CA SER A 158 -9.00 29.95 23.29
C SER A 158 -10.20 29.09 22.89
N THR A 159 -10.09 28.19 21.90
CA THR A 159 -11.25 27.44 21.38
C THR A 159 -11.37 26.04 21.99
N PRO A 160 -12.46 25.72 22.72
CA PRO A 160 -12.72 24.39 23.27
C PRO A 160 -13.29 23.42 22.23
N SER A 161 -12.91 22.14 22.32
CA SER A 161 -13.15 21.09 21.30
C SER A 161 -14.62 20.76 20.97
N LYS A 162 -15.58 21.36 21.69
CA LYS A 162 -17.02 21.11 21.55
C LYS A 162 -17.69 21.91 20.42
N ASP A 163 -17.00 22.91 19.87
CA ASP A 163 -17.59 23.89 18.94
C ASP A 163 -17.20 23.64 17.47
N GLN A 164 -16.85 22.40 17.10
CA GLN A 164 -15.98 22.20 15.93
C GLN A 164 -16.65 21.79 14.59
N TYR A 165 -17.75 21.00 14.51
CA TYR A 165 -18.34 20.57 13.20
C TYR A 165 -19.62 19.71 13.24
N HIS A 166 -20.39 19.63 12.12
CA HIS A 166 -21.50 18.69 11.74
C HIS A 166 -21.68 18.57 10.18
N GLY A 167 -21.78 17.37 9.52
CA GLY A 167 -22.04 17.22 8.03
C GLY A 167 -21.99 15.81 7.31
N ASP A 168 -22.28 15.72 5.98
CA ASP A 168 -22.87 14.59 5.13
C ASP A 168 -22.07 14.01 3.87
N GLY A 169 -22.20 12.70 3.49
CA GLY A 169 -21.79 11.95 2.22
C GLY A 169 -20.28 11.70 1.82
N ILE A 170 -19.75 10.51 1.37
CA ILE A 170 -18.32 10.00 1.53
C ILE A 170 -17.08 10.70 0.86
N ALA A 171 -17.11 11.19 -0.39
CA ALA A 171 -15.95 11.91 -0.97
C ALA A 171 -16.11 13.44 -0.89
N SER A 172 -17.35 13.93 -1.09
CA SER A 172 -17.78 15.27 -0.69
C SER A 172 -17.70 15.50 0.83
N ARG A 173 -17.58 14.43 1.61
CA ARG A 173 -17.36 14.37 3.06
C ARG A 173 -16.06 15.05 3.44
N GLY A 174 -15.02 14.98 2.60
CA GLY A 174 -13.78 15.70 2.85
C GLY A 174 -14.07 17.20 3.05
N SER A 175 -14.56 17.86 2.01
CA SER A 175 -14.99 19.27 2.10
C SER A 175 -16.14 19.52 3.09
N GLY A 176 -17.06 18.57 3.25
CA GLY A 176 -18.21 18.66 4.16
C GLY A 176 -17.88 18.48 5.65
N TYR A 177 -16.72 17.92 5.97
CA TYR A 177 -16.16 17.77 7.33
C TYR A 177 -15.07 18.84 7.57
N GLY A 178 -14.92 19.79 6.65
CA GLY A 178 -13.87 20.80 6.67
C GLY A 178 -12.47 20.25 6.41
N MET A 179 -12.35 19.05 5.85
CA MET A 179 -11.10 18.39 5.49
C MET A 179 -10.68 18.73 4.07
N MET A 180 -9.38 18.90 3.86
CA MET A 180 -8.83 19.02 2.50
C MET A 180 -8.96 17.67 1.79
N ALA A 181 -9.25 17.68 0.48
CA ALA A 181 -9.40 16.47 -0.31
C ALA A 181 -8.71 16.59 -1.68
N ILE A 182 -8.14 15.48 -2.16
CA ILE A 182 -7.52 15.37 -3.49
C ILE A 182 -7.80 13.99 -4.09
N ARG A 183 -7.94 13.92 -5.41
CA ARG A 183 -8.07 12.67 -6.17
C ARG A 183 -6.83 12.49 -7.01
N VAL A 184 -6.22 11.31 -6.93
CA VAL A 184 -4.98 10.98 -7.63
C VAL A 184 -5.14 9.75 -8.51
N ASP A 185 -4.29 9.66 -9.52
CA ASP A 185 -4.09 8.43 -10.28
C ASP A 185 -3.33 7.43 -9.40
N GLY A 186 -4.01 6.40 -8.88
CA GLY A 186 -3.40 5.44 -7.97
C GLY A 186 -2.36 4.54 -8.62
N HIS A 187 -2.41 4.39 -9.95
CA HIS A 187 -1.36 3.72 -10.74
C HIS A 187 -0.15 4.62 -11.02
N ASP A 188 -0.15 5.87 -10.56
CA ASP A 188 0.97 6.80 -10.68
C ASP A 188 1.66 6.94 -9.32
N LEU A 189 2.76 6.21 -9.15
CA LEU A 189 3.50 6.18 -7.88
C LEU A 189 3.91 7.59 -7.43
N PHE A 190 4.34 8.46 -8.34
CA PHE A 190 4.77 9.81 -7.97
C PHE A 190 3.58 10.70 -7.61
N ALA A 191 2.44 10.55 -8.28
CA ALA A 191 1.24 11.31 -7.91
C ALA A 191 0.75 10.93 -6.51
N VAL A 192 0.74 9.62 -6.20
CA VAL A 192 0.43 9.12 -4.85
C VAL A 192 1.42 9.67 -3.83
N TYR A 193 2.72 9.59 -4.11
CA TYR A 193 3.77 10.09 -3.22
C TYR A 193 3.58 11.58 -2.92
N ASN A 194 3.44 12.42 -3.95
CA ASN A 194 3.31 13.86 -3.79
C ASN A 194 2.06 14.23 -2.99
N ALA A 195 0.92 13.63 -3.32
CA ALA A 195 -0.32 13.89 -2.59
C ALA A 195 -0.20 13.45 -1.12
N THR A 196 0.41 12.29 -0.86
CA THR A 196 0.62 11.79 0.50
C THR A 196 1.58 12.68 1.28
N LYS A 197 2.68 13.12 0.66
CA LYS A 197 3.66 14.02 1.27
C LYS A 197 3.04 15.36 1.64
N ALA A 198 2.26 15.94 0.72
CA ALA A 198 1.54 17.18 0.98
C ALA A 198 0.49 17.01 2.09
N ALA A 199 -0.29 15.92 2.06
CA ALA A 199 -1.28 15.59 3.08
C ALA A 199 -0.65 15.41 4.46
N ARG A 200 0.49 14.71 4.54
CA ARG A 200 1.27 14.56 5.77
C ARG A 200 1.71 15.91 6.32
N GLN A 201 2.24 16.78 5.46
CA GLN A 201 2.70 18.11 5.87
C GLN A 201 1.56 18.94 6.48
N VAL A 202 0.38 18.93 5.85
CA VAL A 202 -0.82 19.58 6.39
C VAL A 202 -1.25 18.94 7.71
N ALA A 203 -1.29 17.61 7.79
CA ALA A 203 -1.71 16.90 8.99
C ALA A 203 -0.83 17.20 10.21
N VAL A 204 0.49 17.28 10.00
CA VAL A 204 1.46 17.57 11.07
C VAL A 204 1.50 19.07 11.42
N ASN A 205 1.50 19.97 10.43
CA ASN A 205 1.67 21.40 10.70
C ASN A 205 0.38 22.09 11.12
N GLU A 206 -0.74 21.73 10.50
CA GLU A 206 -2.02 22.39 10.70
C GLU A 206 -2.96 21.59 11.61
N MET A 207 -2.59 20.36 11.96
CA MET A 207 -3.41 19.47 12.81
C MET A 207 -4.82 19.26 12.23
N LYS A 208 -4.89 19.19 10.89
CA LYS A 208 -6.09 18.98 10.08
C LYS A 208 -5.97 17.69 9.26
N PRO A 209 -7.02 16.88 9.21
CA PRO A 209 -6.98 15.66 8.41
C PRO A 209 -7.13 15.99 6.92
N VAL A 210 -6.57 15.13 6.07
CA VAL A 210 -6.63 15.24 4.60
C VAL A 210 -7.11 13.92 4.02
N LEU A 211 -8.01 13.97 3.05
CA LEU A 211 -8.52 12.81 2.32
C LEU A 211 -7.83 12.70 0.95
N ILE A 212 -7.23 11.54 0.67
CA ILE A 212 -6.70 11.22 -0.65
C ILE A 212 -7.53 10.08 -1.24
N GLU A 213 -8.15 10.33 -2.39
CA GLU A 213 -8.83 9.31 -3.18
C GLU A 213 -7.88 8.82 -4.29
N ALA A 214 -7.26 7.67 -4.11
CA ALA A 214 -6.43 7.04 -5.12
C ALA A 214 -7.27 6.14 -6.02
N ILE A 215 -7.39 6.49 -7.31
CA ILE A 215 -8.16 5.70 -8.27
C ILE A 215 -7.30 4.56 -8.79
N VAL A 216 -7.67 3.33 -8.45
CA VAL A 216 -6.99 2.08 -8.82
C VAL A 216 -7.97 1.06 -9.39
N ASP A 217 -7.44 0.05 -10.06
CA ASP A 217 -8.19 -1.10 -10.53
C ASP A 217 -7.65 -2.39 -9.91
N ARG A 218 -8.54 -3.18 -9.27
CA ARG A 218 -8.17 -4.49 -8.74
C ARG A 218 -8.01 -5.49 -9.89
N PHE A 219 -6.78 -5.90 -10.19
CA PHE A 219 -6.50 -6.87 -11.26
C PHE A 219 -6.62 -8.33 -10.82
N GLY A 220 -6.50 -8.60 -9.53
CA GLY A 220 -6.76 -9.92 -8.96
C GLY A 220 -8.24 -10.18 -8.62
N PRO A 221 -8.58 -11.44 -8.26
CA PRO A 221 -9.84 -11.73 -7.58
C PRO A 221 -9.90 -11.00 -6.23
N HIS A 222 -11.08 -10.97 -5.61
CA HIS A 222 -11.26 -10.37 -4.29
C HIS A 222 -10.34 -11.04 -3.27
N SER A 223 -10.33 -12.38 -3.27
CA SER A 223 -9.51 -13.25 -2.44
C SER A 223 -9.34 -14.61 -3.12
N THR A 224 -8.66 -15.56 -2.46
CA THR A 224 -8.64 -16.97 -2.88
C THR A 224 -10.00 -17.67 -2.86
N SER A 225 -10.99 -17.10 -2.17
CA SER A 225 -12.36 -17.64 -2.10
C SER A 225 -13.31 -17.03 -3.15
N ASP A 226 -12.80 -16.18 -4.05
CA ASP A 226 -13.58 -15.48 -5.06
C ASP A 226 -13.17 -15.92 -6.48
N ASP A 227 -14.17 -16.09 -7.35
CA ASP A 227 -13.97 -16.25 -8.79
C ASP A 227 -14.49 -15.01 -9.52
N SER A 228 -13.56 -14.15 -9.94
CA SER A 228 -13.91 -12.91 -10.61
C SER A 228 -14.44 -13.09 -12.03
N SER A 229 -14.21 -14.23 -12.67
CA SER A 229 -14.66 -14.48 -14.05
C SER A 229 -16.19 -14.53 -14.16
N VAL A 230 -16.87 -14.87 -13.04
CA VAL A 230 -18.33 -14.92 -12.95
C VAL A 230 -18.99 -13.55 -13.14
N TYR A 231 -18.28 -12.46 -12.84
CA TYR A 231 -18.85 -11.11 -12.85
C TYR A 231 -17.96 -10.06 -13.55
N ARG A 232 -16.82 -10.44 -14.11
CA ARG A 232 -15.92 -9.57 -14.89
C ARG A 232 -15.39 -10.31 -16.12
N SER A 233 -15.27 -9.59 -17.22
CA SER A 233 -14.61 -10.11 -18.43
C SER A 233 -13.10 -10.15 -18.24
N GLU A 234 -12.52 -11.34 -18.37
CA GLU A 234 -11.07 -11.55 -18.33
C GLU A 234 -10.34 -10.81 -19.45
N GLU A 235 -10.91 -10.81 -20.66
CA GLU A 235 -10.34 -10.09 -21.80
C GLU A 235 -10.25 -8.59 -21.53
N LYS A 236 -11.33 -7.97 -21.03
CA LYS A 236 -11.34 -6.55 -20.65
C LYS A 236 -10.29 -6.28 -19.57
N LEU A 237 -10.17 -7.17 -18.59
CA LEU A 237 -9.21 -7.04 -17.50
C LEU A 237 -7.77 -7.12 -17.99
N GLN A 238 -7.43 -8.10 -18.83
CA GLN A 238 -6.09 -8.24 -19.42
C GLN A 238 -5.73 -7.02 -20.28
N ASN A 239 -6.69 -6.52 -21.07
CA ASN A 239 -6.53 -5.30 -21.86
C ASN A 239 -6.33 -4.06 -20.97
N GLN A 240 -6.95 -4.02 -19.80
CA GLN A 240 -6.78 -2.94 -18.83
C GLN A 240 -5.40 -3.00 -18.16
N VAL A 241 -4.97 -4.18 -17.70
CA VAL A 241 -3.64 -4.41 -17.12
C VAL A 241 -2.55 -3.90 -18.07
N LYS A 242 -2.59 -4.30 -19.35
CA LYS A 242 -1.61 -3.86 -20.37
C LYS A 242 -1.53 -2.33 -20.52
N LYS A 243 -2.61 -1.61 -20.22
CA LYS A 243 -2.69 -0.15 -20.39
C LYS A 243 -2.22 0.62 -19.16
N ILE A 244 -2.49 0.11 -17.96
CA ILE A 244 -2.37 0.90 -16.72
C ILE A 244 -1.59 0.20 -15.59
N ASP A 245 -0.90 -0.93 -15.84
CA ASP A 245 -0.06 -1.59 -14.84
C ASP A 245 0.96 -0.58 -14.24
N PRO A 246 0.88 -0.31 -12.91
CA PRO A 246 1.77 0.64 -12.26
C PRO A 246 3.25 0.24 -12.34
N ILE A 247 3.54 -1.06 -12.30
CA ILE A 247 4.91 -1.58 -12.35
C ILE A 247 5.51 -1.31 -13.73
N GLU A 248 4.78 -1.63 -14.80
CA GLU A 248 5.29 -1.43 -16.17
C GLU A 248 5.40 0.06 -16.53
N ARG A 249 4.48 0.88 -16.03
CA ARG A 249 4.58 2.34 -16.15
C ARG A 249 5.85 2.87 -15.47
N PHE A 250 6.14 2.43 -14.26
CA PHE A 250 7.32 2.87 -13.52
C PHE A 250 8.62 2.34 -14.12
N ARG A 251 8.63 1.10 -14.64
CA ARG A 251 9.76 0.52 -15.38
C ARG A 251 10.14 1.37 -16.58
N ARG A 252 9.16 1.76 -17.41
CA ARG A 252 9.37 2.62 -18.59
C ARG A 252 9.97 3.98 -18.20
N TYR A 253 9.49 4.58 -17.11
CA TYR A 253 10.08 5.79 -16.55
C TYR A 253 11.56 5.58 -16.18
N MET A 254 11.88 4.51 -15.45
CA MET A 254 13.25 4.20 -15.00
C MET A 254 14.20 3.90 -16.16
N CYS A 255 13.74 3.20 -17.19
CA CYS A 255 14.52 2.96 -18.41
C CYS A 255 14.80 4.28 -19.14
N THR A 256 13.80 5.17 -19.26
CA THR A 256 13.98 6.50 -19.88
C THR A 256 14.95 7.37 -19.09
N ARG A 257 14.94 7.26 -17.75
CA ARG A 257 15.88 7.94 -16.86
C ARG A 257 17.30 7.35 -16.90
N GLY A 258 17.46 6.11 -17.40
CA GLY A 258 18.73 5.41 -17.50
C GLY A 258 19.17 4.67 -16.23
N CYS A 259 18.32 4.60 -15.18
CA CYS A 259 18.66 3.91 -13.93
C CYS A 259 18.27 2.42 -13.95
N TRP A 260 17.47 1.97 -14.92
CA TRP A 260 17.04 0.58 -15.11
C TRP A 260 17.18 0.12 -16.55
N ASN A 261 17.34 -1.19 -16.75
CA ASN A 261 17.45 -1.83 -18.06
C ASN A 261 17.05 -3.32 -17.96
N ASP A 262 17.01 -4.02 -19.09
CA ASP A 262 16.54 -5.41 -19.14
C ASP A 262 17.48 -6.38 -18.40
N GLU A 263 18.80 -6.11 -18.37
CA GLU A 263 19.75 -6.93 -17.59
C GLU A 263 19.48 -6.85 -16.08
N LYS A 264 19.25 -5.64 -15.55
CA LYS A 264 18.87 -5.44 -14.14
C LYS A 264 17.51 -6.06 -13.83
N GLU A 265 16.57 -5.97 -14.78
CA GLU A 265 15.25 -6.59 -14.66
C GLU A 265 15.34 -8.12 -14.52
N GLU A 266 16.05 -8.77 -15.44
CA GLU A 266 16.22 -10.23 -15.41
C GLU A 266 16.92 -10.70 -14.14
N LYS A 267 17.99 -10.00 -13.74
CA LYS A 267 18.71 -10.29 -12.51
C LYS A 267 17.79 -10.17 -11.30
N TRP A 268 17.10 -9.05 -11.15
CA TRP A 268 16.21 -8.79 -10.02
C TRP A 268 15.04 -9.78 -9.97
N ARG A 269 14.45 -10.10 -11.12
CA ARG A 269 13.36 -11.08 -11.21
C ARG A 269 13.77 -12.46 -10.72
N ARG A 270 14.97 -12.92 -11.09
CA ARG A 270 15.54 -14.18 -10.60
C ARG A 270 15.76 -14.13 -9.08
N GLU A 271 16.46 -13.10 -8.60
CA GLU A 271 16.75 -12.93 -7.16
C GLU A 271 15.46 -12.88 -6.33
N THR A 272 14.45 -12.13 -6.77
CA THR A 272 13.16 -11.99 -6.09
C THR A 272 12.43 -13.34 -6.00
N THR A 273 12.46 -14.12 -7.08
CA THR A 273 11.84 -15.45 -7.11
C THR A 273 12.56 -16.41 -6.17
N GLU A 274 13.90 -16.45 -6.22
CA GLU A 274 14.73 -17.29 -5.35
C GLU A 274 14.55 -16.93 -3.86
N LEU A 275 14.54 -15.64 -3.52
CA LEU A 275 14.33 -15.16 -2.15
C LEU A 275 12.95 -15.57 -1.63
N THR A 276 11.92 -15.43 -2.46
CA THR A 276 10.54 -15.74 -2.05
C THR A 276 10.32 -17.24 -1.90
N LEU A 277 10.81 -18.05 -2.86
CA LEU A 277 10.74 -19.51 -2.78
C LEU A 277 11.59 -20.06 -1.63
N GLY A 278 12.79 -19.52 -1.40
CA GLY A 278 13.65 -19.96 -0.30
C GLY A 278 13.07 -19.71 1.10
N VAL A 279 12.12 -18.76 1.22
CA VAL A 279 11.30 -18.61 2.44
C VAL A 279 10.24 -19.70 2.54
N MET A 280 9.68 -20.13 1.40
CA MET A 280 8.66 -21.18 1.32
C MET A 280 9.18 -22.59 1.50
N ASP A 281 10.38 -22.89 1.03
CA ASP A 281 11.00 -24.21 1.23
C ASP A 281 11.21 -24.51 2.71
N LYS A 282 11.38 -23.45 3.53
CA LYS A 282 11.46 -23.56 4.99
C LYS A 282 10.12 -23.87 5.66
N TRP A 283 9.04 -24.07 4.91
CA TRP A 283 7.72 -24.45 5.45
C TRP A 283 7.60 -25.95 5.66
N GLU A 284 8.33 -26.74 4.88
CA GLU A 284 8.18 -28.20 4.83
C GLU A 284 9.01 -28.95 5.86
N VAL A 285 9.89 -28.25 6.59
CA VAL A 285 10.61 -28.86 7.70
C VAL A 285 9.65 -28.86 8.90
N PRO A 286 9.25 -30.03 9.43
CA PRO A 286 8.54 -30.07 10.70
C PRO A 286 9.46 -29.46 11.74
N TYR A 287 9.17 -28.25 12.17
CA TYR A 287 9.88 -27.67 13.30
C TYR A 287 9.35 -28.39 14.55
N ALA A 288 10.19 -29.32 15.03
CA ALA A 288 10.00 -30.09 16.25
C ALA A 288 9.77 -29.23 17.49
#